data_AF-A0A4Y1X133-F1
#
_entry.id   AF-A0A4Y1X133-F1
#
_cell.length_a   1.000
_cell.length_b   1.000
_cell.length_c   1.000
_cell.angle_alpha   90.00
_cell.angle_beta   90.00
_cell.angle_gamma   90.00
#
_symmetry.space_group_name_H-M   'P 1'
#
loop_
_entity.id
_entity.type
_entity.pdbx_description
1 polymer ?
#
loop_
_entity_poly.entity_id
_entity_poly.type
_entity_poly.pdbx_seq_one_letter_code
_entity_poly.pdbx_strand_id
1 'polypeptide(L)'
;MKQIPSAVRTAILLLPLLLSAACGKEGAGDDPAPGRTGIANASWEEVEQIAASGAQKAYTFTSPALWSAESSAPGWCEVLTESGPKGNATLRIAVAPNTGSTARSATVRITAGNFFPASFKVIQGSPTDGPAVNARADAALARYYLWNEAYRKAERDLSIPYAGPYDNFVHHTLMGMSANTLDRKYDERSGGYRLYSYLLRTPASGAKAPAARSGVNHGITKPAPTPGYGIGSYTLVSFTDHDGRPTGGIGLCPTSILPGSPLERAGFRRGDIIAEVDGKTPTESTYAAIFTSLLSPADGAKVELTRNEADARPVRVAAERLDPTPIIRAEVLDGTQVGYIVYESFDAAYDDDLLDAVKRLREEGITDLVLDLRNNGGGHVISSNMLSSCIGGAACRDKVFQFYRYNEECMASWEQTAELFGQKYDPAAERFYEKFYDGDYYGVDLTDRTLGLGRLFVLATGSTASASEALVNGLRGIGFEVTLIGERTNGKNVGMNVFEWRDLEGYDYEFAPITFQGYNAEMRTVDPAGIEPDFAVSETESGWFEDFGPGEPLLRKALELIGAAVPAPAPTRSAAVVGAVPRGPVRNASVHPSGMIGPRGIAPEETGTENGEKAGCDKKQH
;
A
#
# COMPACT_ATOMS: atom_id res chain seq x y z
N MET A 1 -26.11 -58.04 70.04
CA MET A 1 -25.50 -57.92 71.40
C MET A 1 -24.33 -56.94 71.32
N LYS A 2 -24.12 -56.11 72.37
CA LYS A 2 -22.89 -55.38 72.80
C LYS A 2 -21.92 -54.85 71.71
N GLN A 3 -21.84 -53.53 71.46
CA GLN A 3 -21.01 -52.48 72.14
C GLN A 3 -19.54 -52.43 71.65
N ILE A 4 -19.06 -51.38 70.94
CA ILE A 4 -18.69 -49.97 71.35
C ILE A 4 -17.24 -49.89 71.88
N PRO A 5 -16.39 -48.86 71.56
CA PRO A 5 -16.63 -47.49 71.04
C PRO A 5 -16.01 -47.25 69.60
N SER A 6 -15.55 -46.09 69.07
CA SER A 6 -15.23 -44.71 69.56
C SER A 6 -15.14 -43.60 68.46
N ALA A 7 -14.94 -42.34 68.91
CA ALA A 7 -14.20 -41.19 68.32
C ALA A 7 -14.47 -40.58 66.91
N VAL A 8 -15.20 -39.44 66.89
CA VAL A 8 -14.76 -38.05 66.48
C VAL A 8 -13.81 -37.90 65.26
N ARG A 9 -14.12 -37.10 64.20
CA ARG A 9 -14.17 -35.60 64.18
C ARG A 9 -14.84 -34.99 62.91
N THR A 10 -15.67 -33.94 63.06
CA THR A 10 -16.12 -32.89 62.07
C THR A 10 -16.50 -33.28 60.62
N ALA A 11 -17.76 -33.18 60.15
CA ALA A 11 -18.58 -31.97 59.80
C ALA A 11 -18.34 -31.48 58.34
N ILE A 12 -19.28 -30.91 57.55
CA ILE A 12 -20.52 -30.11 57.81
C ILE A 12 -21.75 -30.64 56.99
N LEU A 13 -22.97 -30.17 57.30
CA LEU A 13 -24.28 -30.62 56.76
C LEU A 13 -24.59 -30.24 55.29
N LEU A 14 -25.58 -30.96 54.73
CA LEU A 14 -26.23 -30.72 53.43
C LEU A 14 -27.73 -31.11 53.56
N LEU A 15 -28.68 -30.26 53.14
CA LEU A 15 -30.11 -30.57 52.86
C LEU A 15 -30.72 -29.40 52.02
N PRO A 16 -31.95 -29.46 51.45
CA PRO A 16 -32.07 -29.34 49.99
C PRO A 16 -33.19 -28.38 49.51
N LEU A 17 -33.46 -28.37 48.19
CA LEU A 17 -34.76 -27.98 47.65
C LEU A 17 -35.09 -28.77 46.37
N LEU A 18 -36.38 -28.86 46.02
CA LEU A 18 -36.90 -29.75 44.97
C LEU A 18 -37.95 -29.08 44.07
N LEU A 19 -37.84 -29.38 42.78
CA LEU A 19 -38.87 -29.47 41.73
C LEU A 19 -39.93 -28.36 41.56
N SER A 20 -39.98 -27.82 40.33
CA SER A 20 -41.09 -28.06 39.39
C SER A 20 -40.74 -27.52 37.98
N ALA A 21 -41.48 -27.81 36.91
CA ALA A 21 -41.90 -29.09 36.32
C ALA A 21 -42.81 -28.78 35.10
N ALA A 22 -42.45 -29.24 33.90
CA ALA A 22 -43.32 -29.22 32.72
C ALA A 22 -42.98 -30.40 31.81
N CYS A 23 -43.97 -31.05 31.21
CA CYS A 23 -43.81 -32.29 30.46
C CYS A 23 -44.46 -32.25 29.08
N GLY A 24 -43.88 -33.04 28.16
CA GLY A 24 -44.66 -33.76 27.15
C GLY A 24 -44.55 -33.27 25.71
N LYS A 25 -43.83 -34.04 24.90
CA LYS A 25 -44.47 -35.08 24.08
C LYS A 25 -43.47 -36.18 23.70
N GLU A 26 -43.97 -37.41 23.65
CA GLU A 26 -43.24 -38.54 23.08
C GLU A 26 -43.34 -38.50 21.55
N GLY A 27 -42.25 -38.88 20.87
CA GLY A 27 -42.20 -39.19 19.45
C GLY A 27 -41.61 -40.60 19.28
N ALA A 28 -42.10 -41.34 18.28
CA ALA A 28 -41.73 -42.74 18.08
C ALA A 28 -40.21 -42.94 17.95
N GLY A 29 -39.72 -44.09 18.42
CA GLY A 29 -38.29 -44.39 18.38
C GLY A 29 -37.81 -44.83 17.01
N ASP A 30 -36.67 -44.28 16.60
CA ASP A 30 -35.75 -44.94 15.67
C ASP A 30 -34.67 -45.65 16.49
N ASP A 31 -34.46 -46.95 16.26
CA ASP A 31 -33.12 -47.52 16.46
C ASP A 31 -32.22 -46.84 15.41
N PRO A 32 -31.14 -46.13 15.80
CA PRO A 32 -30.42 -45.27 14.87
C PRO A 32 -29.78 -46.11 13.77
N ALA A 33 -30.22 -45.88 12.53
CA ALA A 33 -29.87 -46.71 11.38
C ALA A 33 -28.36 -46.99 11.28
N PRO A 34 -27.95 -48.24 10.96
CA PRO A 34 -26.55 -48.64 10.93
C PRO A 34 -25.77 -47.77 9.93
N GLY A 35 -24.86 -46.95 10.46
CA GLY A 35 -24.14 -45.91 9.73
C GLY A 35 -24.10 -44.55 10.45
N ARG A 36 -24.93 -44.34 11.49
CA ARG A 36 -24.90 -43.13 12.34
C ARG A 36 -24.07 -43.35 13.61
N THR A 37 -23.50 -42.27 14.14
CA THR A 37 -22.49 -42.32 15.23
C THR A 37 -23.05 -42.39 16.65
N GLY A 38 -24.37 -42.25 16.81
CA GLY A 38 -25.07 -42.30 18.11
C GLY A 38 -24.85 -41.08 19.02
N ILE A 39 -23.72 -40.38 18.89
CA ILE A 39 -23.43 -39.12 19.59
C ILE A 39 -24.35 -38.00 19.09
N ALA A 40 -24.88 -37.19 20.02
CA ALA A 40 -25.74 -36.05 19.73
C ALA A 40 -25.28 -34.80 20.53
N ASN A 41 -25.77 -33.62 20.13
CA ASN A 41 -25.52 -32.33 20.82
C ASN A 41 -24.02 -32.02 21.05
N ALA A 42 -23.16 -32.44 20.13
CA ALA A 42 -21.74 -32.16 20.17
C ALA A 42 -21.47 -30.66 20.04
N SER A 43 -20.56 -30.13 20.87
CA SER A 43 -20.10 -28.73 20.82
C SER A 43 -18.71 -28.59 20.18
N TRP A 44 -18.35 -29.51 19.28
CA TRP A 44 -17.15 -29.44 18.44
C TRP A 44 -17.56 -29.34 16.98
N GLU A 45 -16.78 -28.61 16.18
CA GLU A 45 -16.90 -28.64 14.73
C GLU A 45 -16.22 -29.90 14.14
N GLU A 46 -16.45 -30.19 12.85
CA GLU A 46 -15.73 -31.30 12.17
C GLU A 46 -14.20 -31.07 12.17
N VAL A 47 -13.79 -29.80 12.15
CA VAL A 47 -12.38 -29.37 12.24
C VAL A 47 -12.23 -28.32 13.34
N GLU A 48 -11.47 -28.65 14.38
CA GLU A 48 -11.18 -27.79 15.52
C GLU A 48 -9.80 -27.13 15.36
N GLN A 49 -9.78 -25.83 15.07
CA GLN A 49 -8.54 -25.04 15.06
C GLN A 49 -8.11 -24.69 16.49
N ILE A 50 -6.82 -24.83 16.78
CA ILE A 50 -6.20 -24.52 18.07
C ILE A 50 -4.84 -23.83 17.83
N ALA A 51 -4.59 -22.74 18.58
CA ALA A 51 -3.38 -21.93 18.43
C ALA A 51 -2.09 -22.67 18.83
N ALA A 52 -0.94 -22.09 18.47
CA ALA A 52 0.38 -22.69 18.72
C ALA A 52 0.76 -22.82 20.21
N SER A 53 0.14 -22.05 21.12
CA SER A 53 0.35 -22.15 22.56
C SER A 53 -0.56 -23.21 23.22
N GLY A 54 -0.09 -23.82 24.31
CA GLY A 54 -0.66 -25.07 24.83
C GLY A 54 -2.00 -24.91 25.55
N ALA A 55 -3.10 -25.04 24.83
CA ALA A 55 -4.45 -24.88 25.36
C ALA A 55 -5.08 -26.20 25.85
N GLN A 56 -6.00 -26.10 26.83
CA GLN A 56 -6.97 -27.15 27.12
C GLN A 56 -8.34 -26.73 26.58
N LYS A 57 -8.99 -27.59 25.79
CA LYS A 57 -10.39 -27.42 25.34
C LYS A 57 -11.28 -28.45 26.02
N ALA A 58 -12.54 -28.07 26.26
CA ALA A 58 -13.58 -28.93 26.81
C ALA A 58 -14.83 -28.85 25.92
N TYR A 59 -15.33 -30.01 25.50
CA TYR A 59 -16.49 -30.12 24.62
C TYR A 59 -17.60 -30.94 25.28
N THR A 60 -18.84 -30.47 25.18
CA THR A 60 -20.02 -31.18 25.66
C THR A 60 -20.68 -31.99 24.56
N PHE A 61 -21.29 -33.12 24.93
CA PHE A 61 -22.10 -33.95 24.04
C PHE A 61 -23.04 -34.85 24.84
N THR A 62 -23.98 -35.52 24.17
CA THR A 62 -24.82 -36.59 24.74
C THR A 62 -24.40 -37.94 24.14
N SER A 63 -24.05 -38.90 24.99
CA SER A 63 -23.72 -40.28 24.61
C SER A 63 -24.90 -41.25 24.81
N PRO A 64 -25.19 -42.16 23.86
CA PRO A 64 -26.24 -43.16 23.99
C PRO A 64 -25.85 -44.39 24.83
N ALA A 65 -24.56 -44.54 25.17
CA ALA A 65 -23.99 -45.69 25.87
C ALA A 65 -22.78 -45.27 26.76
N LEU A 66 -22.13 -46.23 27.41
CA LEU A 66 -20.76 -46.00 27.90
C LEU A 66 -19.88 -45.62 26.69
N TRP A 67 -19.07 -44.57 26.83
CA TRP A 67 -18.22 -44.08 25.77
C TRP A 67 -16.74 -44.06 26.17
N SER A 68 -15.87 -44.15 25.17
CA SER A 68 -14.44 -43.88 25.28
C SER A 68 -14.02 -42.86 24.21
N ALA A 69 -12.91 -42.16 24.45
CA ALA A 69 -12.31 -41.23 23.52
C ALA A 69 -10.80 -41.46 23.40
N GLU A 70 -10.29 -41.43 22.16
CA GLU A 70 -8.88 -41.61 21.82
C GLU A 70 -8.41 -40.51 20.86
N SER A 71 -7.10 -40.28 20.80
CA SER A 71 -6.45 -39.36 19.87
C SER A 71 -5.50 -40.13 18.96
N SER A 72 -5.45 -39.78 17.68
CA SER A 72 -4.47 -40.35 16.74
C SER A 72 -3.03 -39.87 16.98
N ALA A 73 -2.82 -38.89 17.88
CA ALA A 73 -1.49 -38.39 18.23
C ALA A 73 -1.45 -37.94 19.72
N PRO A 74 -1.54 -38.88 20.68
CA PRO A 74 -1.69 -38.57 22.10
C PRO A 74 -0.48 -37.86 22.70
N GLY A 75 0.71 -37.99 22.10
CA GLY A 75 1.93 -37.31 22.54
C GLY A 75 1.96 -35.79 22.30
N TRP A 76 0.92 -35.20 21.68
CA TRP A 76 0.73 -33.74 21.65
C TRP A 76 -0.74 -33.28 21.65
N CYS A 77 -1.69 -34.13 21.25
CA CYS A 77 -3.12 -33.90 21.43
C CYS A 77 -3.67 -34.98 22.38
N GLU A 78 -3.53 -34.76 23.68
CA GLU A 78 -3.86 -35.68 24.76
C GLU A 78 -5.37 -35.63 25.10
N VAL A 79 -5.97 -36.79 25.35
CA VAL A 79 -7.37 -36.89 25.83
C VAL A 79 -7.35 -36.97 27.36
N LEU A 80 -7.77 -35.89 28.03
CA LEU A 80 -7.83 -35.79 29.49
C LEU A 80 -9.11 -36.41 30.09
N THR A 81 -10.00 -36.95 29.26
CA THR A 81 -11.22 -37.64 29.72
C THR A 81 -11.52 -38.79 28.77
N GLU A 82 -10.78 -39.87 28.96
CA GLU A 82 -10.72 -41.05 28.06
C GLU A 82 -12.02 -41.87 28.01
N SER A 83 -12.93 -41.71 28.97
CA SER A 83 -14.22 -42.42 29.00
C SER A 83 -15.25 -41.77 29.90
N GLY A 84 -16.52 -42.18 29.76
CA GLY A 84 -17.61 -41.75 30.62
C GLY A 84 -18.93 -42.52 30.44
N PRO A 85 -19.91 -42.26 31.32
CA PRO A 85 -21.21 -42.94 31.31
C PRO A 85 -22.13 -42.47 30.16
N LYS A 86 -23.22 -43.21 29.96
CA LYS A 86 -24.37 -42.80 29.14
C LYS A 86 -24.98 -41.50 29.67
N GLY A 87 -25.44 -40.64 28.76
CA GLY A 87 -26.05 -39.34 29.07
C GLY A 87 -25.17 -38.17 28.65
N ASN A 88 -25.35 -37.02 29.28
CA ASN A 88 -24.54 -35.84 29.00
C ASN A 88 -23.11 -36.01 29.52
N ALA A 89 -22.15 -35.65 28.69
CA ALA A 89 -20.73 -35.89 28.88
C ALA A 89 -19.91 -34.63 28.58
N THR A 90 -18.67 -34.62 29.06
CA THR A 90 -17.68 -33.60 28.73
C THR A 90 -16.36 -34.27 28.40
N LEU A 91 -15.94 -34.15 27.15
CA LEU A 91 -14.61 -34.54 26.70
C LEU A 91 -13.65 -33.36 26.96
N ARG A 92 -12.54 -33.60 27.65
CA ARG A 92 -11.45 -32.63 27.76
C ARG A 92 -10.25 -33.12 26.96
N ILE A 93 -9.55 -32.20 26.30
CA ILE A 93 -8.27 -32.44 25.65
C ILE A 93 -7.23 -31.42 26.13
N ALA A 94 -5.98 -31.84 26.20
CA ALA A 94 -4.83 -30.94 26.27
C ALA A 94 -4.10 -30.99 24.93
N VAL A 95 -3.77 -29.81 24.39
CA VAL A 95 -2.95 -29.70 23.20
C VAL A 95 -1.64 -29.06 23.61
N ALA A 96 -0.55 -29.83 23.55
CA ALA A 96 0.79 -29.32 23.82
C ALA A 96 1.18 -28.24 22.80
N PRO A 97 2.09 -27.31 23.11
CA PRO A 97 2.60 -26.37 22.12
C PRO A 97 3.17 -27.08 20.90
N ASN A 98 2.99 -26.53 19.70
CA ASN A 98 3.75 -26.99 18.55
C ASN A 98 5.15 -26.37 18.59
N THR A 99 6.15 -27.13 18.14
CA THR A 99 7.57 -26.73 18.13
C THR A 99 8.28 -27.14 16.83
N GLY A 100 7.57 -27.81 15.91
CA GLY A 100 8.06 -28.09 14.56
C GLY A 100 7.62 -27.01 13.57
N SER A 101 8.36 -26.88 12.47
CA SER A 101 8.14 -25.86 11.41
C SER A 101 7.00 -26.18 10.44
N THR A 102 6.02 -26.99 10.85
CA THR A 102 4.84 -27.35 10.05
C THR A 102 3.60 -27.47 10.94
N ALA A 103 2.45 -27.10 10.39
CA ALA A 103 1.16 -27.37 11.00
C ALA A 103 0.94 -28.90 11.14
N ARG A 104 0.26 -29.31 12.21
CA ARG A 104 0.04 -30.71 12.58
C ARG A 104 -1.42 -30.97 12.91
N SER A 105 -1.90 -32.19 12.70
CA SER A 105 -3.29 -32.55 12.98
C SER A 105 -3.44 -33.91 13.65
N ALA A 106 -4.39 -33.99 14.58
CA ALA A 106 -4.79 -35.22 15.25
C ALA A 106 -6.30 -35.43 15.02
N THR A 107 -6.73 -36.66 14.82
CA THR A 107 -8.15 -37.01 14.87
C THR A 107 -8.47 -37.46 16.28
N VAL A 108 -9.41 -36.77 16.94
CA VAL A 108 -10.00 -37.22 18.20
C VAL A 108 -11.24 -38.02 17.86
N ARG A 109 -11.30 -39.27 18.33
CA ARG A 109 -12.38 -40.23 18.06
C ARG A 109 -13.11 -40.54 19.36
N ILE A 110 -14.45 -40.57 19.31
CA ILE A 110 -15.33 -40.92 20.42
C ILE A 110 -16.17 -42.13 20.01
N THR A 111 -16.04 -43.23 20.72
CA THR A 111 -16.76 -44.49 20.47
C THR A 111 -17.77 -44.72 21.59
N ALA A 112 -19.02 -45.01 21.26
CA ALA A 112 -20.08 -45.30 22.24
C ALA A 112 -20.69 -46.68 21.98
N GLY A 113 -20.42 -47.65 22.86
CA GLY A 113 -20.87 -49.03 22.70
C GLY A 113 -20.55 -49.62 21.32
N ASN A 114 -21.59 -50.03 20.58
CA ASN A 114 -21.47 -50.61 19.23
C ASN A 114 -21.85 -49.63 18.10
N PHE A 115 -22.00 -48.32 18.39
CA PHE A 115 -22.27 -47.31 17.36
C PHE A 115 -20.99 -46.96 16.58
N PHE A 116 -21.14 -46.40 15.38
CA PHE A 116 -19.99 -45.88 14.63
C PHE A 116 -19.29 -44.78 15.44
N PRO A 117 -17.95 -44.72 15.48
CA PRO A 117 -17.29 -43.65 16.21
C PRO A 117 -17.59 -42.27 15.61
N ALA A 118 -17.91 -41.30 16.47
CA ALA A 118 -17.83 -39.90 16.09
C ALA A 118 -16.35 -39.48 16.08
N SER A 119 -16.00 -38.45 15.30
CA SER A 119 -14.66 -37.87 15.35
C SER A 119 -14.64 -36.44 14.86
N PHE A 120 -13.67 -35.67 15.34
CA PHE A 120 -13.31 -34.35 14.81
C PHE A 120 -11.79 -34.27 14.63
N LYS A 121 -11.35 -33.42 13.71
CA LYS A 121 -9.93 -33.20 13.42
C LYS A 121 -9.45 -31.96 14.16
N VAL A 122 -8.61 -32.14 15.17
CA VAL A 122 -7.83 -31.05 15.75
C VAL A 122 -6.72 -30.68 14.77
N ILE A 123 -6.64 -29.41 14.40
CA ILE A 123 -5.51 -28.82 13.66
C ILE A 123 -4.83 -27.80 14.58
N GLN A 124 -3.50 -27.89 14.64
CA GLN A 124 -2.67 -26.94 15.36
C GLN A 124 -1.57 -26.41 14.44
N GLY A 125 -1.49 -25.08 14.36
CA GLY A 125 -0.47 -24.38 13.59
C GLY A 125 0.96 -24.62 14.08
N SER A 126 1.94 -24.24 13.29
CA SER A 126 3.33 -24.07 13.71
C SER A 126 3.52 -22.75 14.47
N PRO A 127 4.57 -22.61 15.33
CA PRO A 127 5.09 -21.31 15.71
C PRO A 127 5.60 -20.47 14.53
N THR A 128 5.71 -21.05 13.33
CA THR A 128 6.06 -20.36 12.08
C THR A 128 4.87 -20.21 11.11
N ASP A 129 3.63 -20.23 11.62
CA ASP A 129 2.41 -19.95 10.81
C ASP A 129 2.29 -18.44 10.50
N GLY A 130 3.22 -17.94 9.68
CA GLY A 130 3.18 -16.61 9.09
C GLY A 130 3.69 -15.46 9.98
N PRO A 131 4.30 -14.42 9.38
CA PRO A 131 4.42 -13.12 10.01
C PRO A 131 3.07 -12.58 10.48
N ALA A 132 3.00 -12.02 11.69
CA ALA A 132 1.79 -11.48 12.28
C ALA A 132 1.18 -10.32 11.45
N VAL A 133 2.00 -9.63 10.65
CA VAL A 133 1.54 -8.65 9.66
C VAL A 133 0.63 -9.27 8.59
N ASN A 134 0.81 -10.54 8.21
CA ASN A 134 0.00 -11.18 7.16
C ASN A 134 -1.46 -11.29 7.59
N ALA A 135 -1.74 -11.61 8.85
CA ALA A 135 -3.09 -11.62 9.40
C ALA A 135 -3.73 -10.22 9.43
N ARG A 136 -2.94 -9.16 9.66
CA ARG A 136 -3.41 -7.77 9.58
C ARG A 136 -3.70 -7.34 8.14
N ALA A 137 -2.85 -7.75 7.19
CA ALA A 137 -3.07 -7.52 5.77
C ALA A 137 -4.26 -8.31 5.21
N ASP A 138 -4.47 -9.57 5.63
CA ASP A 138 -5.63 -10.38 5.24
C ASP A 138 -6.94 -9.75 5.72
N ALA A 139 -7.03 -9.38 7.00
CA ALA A 139 -8.20 -8.68 7.53
C ALA A 139 -8.47 -7.35 6.81
N ALA A 140 -7.43 -6.56 6.54
CA ALA A 140 -7.55 -5.30 5.80
C ALA A 140 -7.98 -5.51 4.34
N LEU A 141 -7.47 -6.54 3.65
CA LEU A 141 -7.88 -6.87 2.28
C LEU A 141 -9.30 -7.45 2.24
N ALA A 142 -9.61 -8.36 3.17
CA ALA A 142 -10.93 -8.96 3.30
C ALA A 142 -12.03 -7.95 3.62
N ARG A 143 -11.72 -6.78 4.20
CA ARG A 143 -12.70 -5.71 4.44
C ARG A 143 -12.64 -4.59 3.41
N TYR A 144 -11.46 -3.98 3.18
CA TYR A 144 -11.34 -2.68 2.50
C TYR A 144 -10.86 -2.74 1.04
N TYR A 145 -10.34 -3.87 0.56
CA TYR A 145 -9.90 -3.99 -0.83
C TYR A 145 -11.05 -3.75 -1.82
N LEU A 146 -10.79 -3.09 -2.94
CA LEU A 146 -11.80 -2.77 -3.94
C LEU A 146 -12.46 -4.05 -4.53
N TRP A 147 -11.75 -5.18 -4.52
CA TRP A 147 -12.25 -6.51 -4.89
C TRP A 147 -12.31 -7.48 -3.70
N ASN A 148 -12.64 -7.01 -2.49
CA ASN A 148 -12.71 -7.81 -1.26
C ASN A 148 -13.49 -9.14 -1.41
N GLU A 149 -14.62 -9.11 -2.12
CA GLU A 149 -15.41 -10.30 -2.44
C GLU A 149 -14.65 -11.37 -3.24
N ALA A 150 -13.82 -10.95 -4.20
CA ALA A 150 -12.99 -11.87 -4.99
C ALA A 150 -11.79 -12.34 -4.18
N TYR A 151 -11.21 -11.47 -3.35
CA TYR A 151 -10.10 -11.79 -2.45
C TYR A 151 -10.48 -12.87 -1.43
N ARG A 152 -11.65 -12.78 -0.80
CA ARG A 152 -12.15 -13.84 0.11
C ARG A 152 -12.32 -15.20 -0.55
N LYS A 153 -12.51 -15.24 -1.87
CA LYS A 153 -12.67 -16.43 -2.72
C LYS A 153 -11.34 -16.92 -3.32
N ALA A 154 -10.25 -16.16 -3.17
CA ALA A 154 -8.91 -16.56 -3.60
C ALA A 154 -8.25 -17.51 -2.59
N GLU A 155 -7.24 -18.26 -3.06
CA GLU A 155 -6.31 -19.00 -2.21
C GLU A 155 -5.38 -18.02 -1.48
N ARG A 156 -5.15 -18.21 -0.18
CA ARG A 156 -4.45 -17.27 0.69
C ARG A 156 -3.50 -18.00 1.65
N ASP A 157 -2.23 -18.08 1.27
CA ASP A 157 -1.19 -18.66 2.13
C ASP A 157 -0.58 -17.60 3.05
N LEU A 158 -1.19 -17.46 4.23
CA LEU A 158 -0.71 -16.57 5.29
C LEU A 158 0.68 -16.96 5.83
N SER A 159 1.22 -18.14 5.53
CA SER A 159 2.54 -18.57 6.03
C SER A 159 3.72 -17.89 5.31
N ILE A 160 3.49 -17.29 4.14
CA ILE A 160 4.53 -16.69 3.30
C ILE A 160 5.31 -15.59 4.07
N PRO A 161 6.63 -15.74 4.26
CA PRO A 161 7.43 -14.75 4.98
C PRO A 161 7.58 -13.46 4.17
N TYR A 162 7.77 -12.31 4.85
CA TYR A 162 8.24 -11.11 4.18
C TYR A 162 9.74 -11.25 3.89
N ALA A 163 10.07 -11.59 2.64
CA ALA A 163 11.42 -11.55 2.08
C ALA A 163 11.72 -10.19 1.43
N GLY A 164 10.73 -9.55 0.81
CA GLY A 164 10.84 -8.22 0.22
C GLY A 164 9.50 -7.58 -0.13
N PRO A 165 9.48 -6.34 -0.65
CA PRO A 165 8.23 -5.65 -1.04
C PRO A 165 7.50 -6.35 -2.21
N TYR A 166 8.23 -7.10 -3.03
CA TYR A 166 7.72 -7.93 -4.13
C TYR A 166 7.75 -9.44 -3.80
N ASP A 167 8.03 -9.82 -2.55
CA ASP A 167 8.09 -11.22 -2.11
C ASP A 167 7.58 -11.33 -0.66
N ASN A 168 6.25 -11.38 -0.55
CA ASN A 168 5.47 -11.43 0.68
C ASN A 168 4.03 -11.89 0.36
N PHE A 169 3.26 -12.26 1.39
CA PHE A 169 1.87 -12.72 1.30
C PHE A 169 0.96 -11.86 0.40
N VAL A 170 1.02 -10.52 0.52
CA VAL A 170 0.20 -9.60 -0.27
C VAL A 170 0.54 -9.71 -1.74
N HIS A 171 1.84 -9.67 -2.08
CA HIS A 171 2.28 -9.75 -3.47
C HIS A 171 1.86 -11.07 -4.13
N HIS A 172 2.15 -12.22 -3.49
CA HIS A 172 1.79 -13.53 -4.03
C HIS A 172 0.28 -13.70 -4.19
N THR A 173 -0.51 -13.36 -3.17
CA THR A 173 -1.97 -13.52 -3.19
C THR A 173 -2.63 -12.66 -4.26
N LEU A 174 -2.28 -11.37 -4.32
CA LEU A 174 -2.92 -10.44 -5.26
C LEU A 174 -2.42 -10.60 -6.71
N MET A 175 -1.20 -11.08 -6.92
CA MET A 175 -0.73 -11.45 -8.26
C MET A 175 -1.43 -12.70 -8.80
N GLY A 176 -1.78 -13.66 -7.93
CA GLY A 176 -2.55 -14.86 -8.29
C GLY A 176 -4.02 -14.60 -8.64
N MET A 177 -4.58 -13.44 -8.25
CA MET A 177 -5.96 -13.08 -8.57
C MET A 177 -6.14 -12.73 -10.07
N SER A 178 -7.35 -12.98 -10.60
CA SER A 178 -7.76 -12.61 -11.95
C SER A 178 -8.63 -11.35 -12.00
N ALA A 179 -9.48 -11.15 -10.97
CA ALA A 179 -10.51 -10.11 -10.94
C ALA A 179 -10.00 -8.68 -10.68
N ASN A 180 -8.82 -8.54 -10.07
CA ASN A 180 -8.20 -7.27 -9.68
C ASN A 180 -7.49 -6.56 -10.85
N THR A 181 -8.18 -6.42 -11.98
CA THR A 181 -7.60 -5.96 -13.25
C THR A 181 -7.03 -4.53 -13.22
N LEU A 182 -7.43 -3.70 -12.26
CA LEU A 182 -6.92 -2.33 -12.07
C LEU A 182 -5.86 -2.22 -10.95
N ASP A 183 -5.59 -3.29 -10.20
CA ASP A 183 -4.52 -3.33 -9.18
C ASP A 183 -3.14 -3.65 -9.78
N ARG A 184 -3.03 -3.77 -11.09
CA ARG A 184 -1.76 -4.10 -11.76
C ARG A 184 -1.67 -3.49 -13.15
N LYS A 185 -0.48 -3.05 -13.53
CA LYS A 185 -0.14 -2.67 -14.91
C LYS A 185 0.74 -3.73 -15.53
N TYR A 186 0.51 -4.07 -16.80
CA TYR A 186 1.45 -4.86 -17.58
C TYR A 186 2.63 -3.98 -18.01
N ASP A 187 3.85 -4.49 -17.84
CA ASP A 187 5.08 -3.89 -18.35
C ASP A 187 5.59 -4.73 -19.51
N GLU A 188 5.43 -4.20 -20.73
CA GLU A 188 5.81 -4.86 -21.97
C GLU A 188 7.33 -5.16 -22.06
N ARG A 189 8.17 -4.42 -21.32
CA ARG A 189 9.64 -4.58 -21.35
C ARG A 189 10.14 -5.66 -20.40
N SER A 190 9.46 -5.90 -19.27
CA SER A 190 9.73 -7.06 -18.40
C SER A 190 8.87 -8.28 -18.73
N GLY A 191 7.82 -8.12 -19.54
CA GLY A 191 6.91 -9.18 -19.96
C GLY A 191 5.95 -9.65 -18.86
N GLY A 192 5.79 -8.85 -17.79
CA GLY A 192 5.07 -9.23 -16.58
C GLY A 192 4.14 -8.14 -16.06
N TYR A 193 3.41 -8.43 -14.99
CA TYR A 193 2.57 -7.46 -14.30
C TYR A 193 3.27 -6.90 -13.06
N ARG A 194 3.14 -5.58 -12.82
CA ARG A 194 3.49 -4.93 -11.56
C ARG A 194 2.21 -4.57 -10.80
N LEU A 195 2.09 -5.10 -9.59
CA LEU A 195 1.03 -4.76 -8.63
C LEU A 195 1.16 -3.28 -8.16
N TYR A 196 0.03 -2.62 -7.89
CA TYR A 196 -0.01 -1.28 -7.30
C TYR A 196 -0.20 -1.34 -5.78
N SER A 197 -1.00 -2.28 -5.27
CA SER A 197 -1.07 -2.57 -3.84
C SER A 197 0.27 -3.05 -3.31
N TYR A 198 0.65 -2.64 -2.10
CA TYR A 198 1.93 -3.03 -1.51
C TYR A 198 1.87 -3.22 0.00
N LEU A 199 2.85 -3.98 0.51
CA LEU A 199 3.25 -4.04 1.90
C LEU A 199 4.74 -3.68 1.98
N LEU A 200 5.08 -2.69 2.80
CA LEU A 200 6.46 -2.31 3.11
C LEU A 200 6.78 -2.66 4.57
N ARG A 201 8.04 -3.03 4.82
CA ARG A 201 8.61 -3.29 6.15
C ARG A 201 9.89 -2.48 6.35
N THR A 202 9.98 -1.74 7.45
CA THR A 202 11.17 -1.00 7.88
C THR A 202 11.54 -1.37 9.32
N PRO A 203 12.80 -1.26 9.77
CA PRO A 203 13.16 -1.49 11.18
C PRO A 203 12.35 -0.56 12.10
N ALA A 204 11.85 -1.07 13.23
CA ALA A 204 10.96 -0.31 14.12
C ALA A 204 11.55 1.05 14.52
N SER A 205 10.88 2.13 14.15
CA SER A 205 11.32 3.50 14.43
C SER A 205 10.69 4.01 15.73
N GLY A 206 11.04 3.31 16.82
CA GLY A 206 10.37 3.33 18.13
C GLY A 206 9.73 4.66 18.53
N ALA A 207 8.40 4.64 18.61
CA ALA A 207 7.50 5.70 19.05
C ALA A 207 8.01 7.15 18.86
N LYS A 208 8.07 7.63 17.61
CA LYS A 208 8.27 9.07 17.33
C LYS A 208 7.17 9.91 17.97
N ALA A 209 7.54 10.72 18.96
CA ALA A 209 6.65 11.70 19.57
C ALA A 209 6.14 12.73 18.53
N PRO A 210 4.90 13.24 18.65
CA PRO A 210 4.37 14.23 17.72
C PRO A 210 5.18 15.53 17.81
N ALA A 211 5.78 15.92 16.68
CA ALA A 211 6.50 17.17 16.57
C ALA A 211 5.50 18.33 16.43
N ALA A 212 5.18 19.01 17.53
CA ALA A 212 4.44 20.27 17.49
C ALA A 212 5.28 21.32 16.71
N ARG A 213 4.79 21.76 15.55
CA ARG A 213 5.48 22.70 14.64
C ARG A 213 4.47 23.62 13.95
N SER A 214 4.96 24.74 13.47
CA SER A 214 4.33 25.55 12.43
C SER A 214 4.61 24.95 11.05
N GLY A 215 3.60 24.88 10.18
CA GLY A 215 3.64 24.23 8.87
C GLY A 215 2.29 23.55 8.60
N VAL A 216 2.21 22.72 7.56
CA VAL A 216 1.02 21.93 7.23
C VAL A 216 0.80 20.78 8.25
N ASN A 217 -0.43 20.64 8.77
CA ASN A 217 -0.71 19.74 9.92
C ASN A 217 -1.47 18.43 9.57
N HIS A 218 -1.33 17.88 8.36
CA HIS A 218 -1.77 16.48 8.10
C HIS A 218 -0.92 15.44 8.87
N GLY A 219 0.15 15.88 9.54
CA GLY A 219 0.92 15.08 10.49
C GLY A 219 1.82 14.01 9.87
N ILE A 220 2.07 14.10 8.56
CA ILE A 220 3.15 13.37 7.88
C ILE A 220 4.42 14.18 8.10
N THR A 221 5.54 13.52 8.42
CA THR A 221 6.79 14.21 8.78
C THR A 221 7.86 13.97 7.74
N LYS A 222 8.46 15.05 7.23
CA LYS A 222 9.66 15.04 6.38
C LYS A 222 10.72 14.04 6.90
N PRO A 223 11.24 13.13 6.06
CA PRO A 223 12.24 12.15 6.49
C PRO A 223 13.55 12.83 6.89
N ALA A 224 14.41 12.11 7.62
CA ALA A 224 15.75 12.59 7.92
C ALA A 224 16.64 12.44 6.68
N PRO A 225 17.45 13.46 6.29
CA PRO A 225 18.31 13.39 5.12
C PRO A 225 19.17 12.12 5.03
N THR A 226 19.16 11.47 3.86
CA THR A 226 19.77 10.17 3.58
C THR A 226 21.07 10.32 2.79
N PRO A 227 22.11 9.51 3.07
CA PRO A 227 23.32 9.49 2.25
C PRO A 227 23.01 9.20 0.76
N GLY A 228 23.51 10.05 -0.13
CA GLY A 228 23.30 9.91 -1.57
C GLY A 228 24.28 10.75 -2.40
N TYR A 229 24.39 10.42 -3.69
CA TYR A 229 25.13 11.23 -4.66
C TYR A 229 24.25 12.25 -5.41
N GLY A 230 22.91 12.12 -5.32
CA GLY A 230 21.96 13.06 -5.92
C GLY A 230 21.19 12.57 -7.14
N ILE A 231 21.12 11.27 -7.41
CA ILE A 231 20.19 10.73 -8.42
C ILE A 231 18.77 10.87 -7.84
N GLY A 232 17.85 11.55 -8.54
CA GLY A 232 16.44 11.63 -8.15
C GLY A 232 15.61 10.52 -8.80
N SER A 233 15.67 10.45 -10.13
CA SER A 233 15.17 9.34 -10.94
C SER A 233 16.20 8.90 -11.98
N TYR A 234 16.07 7.67 -12.49
CA TYR A 234 16.99 7.08 -13.46
C TYR A 234 16.33 6.04 -14.37
N THR A 235 16.98 5.76 -15.50
CA THR A 235 16.80 4.51 -16.25
C THR A 235 18.13 3.79 -16.44
N LEU A 236 18.09 2.51 -16.79
CA LEU A 236 19.27 1.72 -17.14
C LEU A 236 19.42 1.65 -18.65
N VAL A 237 20.66 1.63 -19.17
CA VAL A 237 20.91 1.58 -20.62
C VAL A 237 21.78 0.39 -21.00
N SER A 238 21.45 -0.29 -22.10
CA SER A 238 22.35 -1.22 -22.79
C SER A 238 23.32 -0.44 -23.65
N PHE A 239 24.60 -0.78 -23.62
CA PHE A 239 25.58 -0.27 -24.57
C PHE A 239 25.59 -1.10 -25.88
N THR A 240 25.75 -0.43 -27.02
CA THR A 240 25.78 -1.03 -28.36
C THR A 240 26.98 -0.57 -29.20
N ASP A 241 27.56 -1.47 -29.99
CA ASP A 241 28.63 -1.14 -30.95
C ASP A 241 28.13 -0.21 -32.08
N HIS A 242 29.03 0.22 -32.97
CA HIS A 242 28.70 1.10 -34.10
C HIS A 242 27.73 0.47 -35.13
N ASP A 243 27.55 -0.87 -35.11
CA ASP A 243 26.56 -1.59 -35.91
C ASP A 243 25.25 -1.86 -35.14
N GLY A 244 25.11 -1.29 -33.93
CA GLY A 244 23.92 -1.42 -33.06
C GLY A 244 23.85 -2.72 -32.25
N ARG A 245 24.90 -3.56 -32.22
CA ARG A 245 24.89 -4.84 -31.49
C ARG A 245 25.19 -4.63 -30.00
N PRO A 246 24.50 -5.30 -29.07
CA PRO A 246 24.79 -5.19 -27.63
C PRO A 246 26.24 -5.58 -27.29
N THR A 247 26.94 -4.73 -26.54
CA THR A 247 28.31 -5.01 -26.06
C THR A 247 28.35 -5.82 -24.77
N GLY A 248 27.20 -6.00 -24.11
CA GLY A 248 27.07 -6.57 -22.77
C GLY A 248 27.38 -5.58 -21.63
N GLY A 249 27.82 -4.35 -21.96
CA GLY A 249 27.96 -3.26 -21.01
C GLY A 249 26.63 -2.60 -20.67
N ILE A 250 26.52 -2.07 -19.45
CA ILE A 250 25.30 -1.45 -18.91
C ILE A 250 25.66 -0.13 -18.23
N GLY A 251 24.99 0.96 -18.63
CA GLY A 251 25.08 2.26 -17.96
C GLY A 251 23.87 2.57 -17.08
N LEU A 252 24.01 3.58 -16.22
CA LEU A 252 22.90 4.23 -15.53
C LEU A 252 22.75 5.65 -16.07
N CYS A 253 21.53 6.04 -16.46
CA CYS A 253 21.20 7.36 -16.97
C CYS A 253 20.28 8.07 -15.97
N PRO A 254 20.75 9.10 -15.24
CA PRO A 254 19.88 9.92 -14.40
C PRO A 254 18.86 10.67 -15.25
N THR A 255 17.58 10.48 -14.95
CA THR A 255 16.45 11.18 -15.58
C THR A 255 15.95 12.35 -14.73
N SER A 256 16.45 12.48 -13.50
CA SER A 256 16.55 13.71 -12.73
C SER A 256 17.76 13.66 -11.79
N ILE A 257 18.19 14.83 -11.31
CA ILE A 257 19.26 14.98 -10.32
C ILE A 257 18.75 15.96 -9.26
N LEU A 258 18.95 15.64 -7.98
CA LEU A 258 18.50 16.46 -6.86
C LEU A 258 19.27 17.80 -6.85
N PRO A 259 18.58 18.94 -6.62
CA PRO A 259 19.21 20.26 -6.65
C PRO A 259 20.28 20.41 -5.56
N GLY A 260 21.38 21.09 -5.90
CA GLY A 260 22.52 21.33 -5.01
C GLY A 260 23.43 20.12 -4.73
N SER A 261 23.10 18.93 -5.24
CA SER A 261 23.72 17.64 -4.85
C SER A 261 25.15 17.41 -5.38
N PRO A 262 25.90 16.39 -4.88
CA PRO A 262 27.25 16.08 -5.36
C PRO A 262 27.35 15.85 -6.86
N LEU A 263 26.36 15.17 -7.48
CA LEU A 263 26.31 14.96 -8.92
C LEU A 263 26.06 16.27 -9.69
N GLU A 264 25.12 17.11 -9.23
CA GLU A 264 24.86 18.40 -9.87
C GLU A 264 26.10 19.31 -9.84
N ARG A 265 26.78 19.39 -8.69
CA ARG A 265 28.03 20.13 -8.50
C ARG A 265 29.21 19.53 -9.28
N ALA A 266 29.18 18.23 -9.55
CA ALA A 266 30.09 17.54 -10.48
C ALA A 266 29.68 17.68 -11.97
N GLY A 267 28.71 18.56 -12.26
CA GLY A 267 28.26 18.88 -13.61
C GLY A 267 27.44 17.78 -14.28
N PHE A 268 26.98 16.76 -13.55
CA PHE A 268 26.07 15.77 -14.12
C PHE A 268 24.68 16.39 -14.31
N ARG A 269 24.00 16.05 -15.40
CA ARG A 269 22.66 16.55 -15.76
C ARG A 269 21.73 15.42 -16.17
N ARG A 270 20.43 15.71 -16.30
CA ARG A 270 19.46 14.74 -16.83
C ARG A 270 19.90 14.32 -18.25
N GLY A 271 19.82 13.02 -18.51
CA GLY A 271 20.23 12.43 -19.79
C GLY A 271 21.72 12.07 -19.91
N ASP A 272 22.57 12.47 -18.94
CA ASP A 272 23.93 11.95 -18.84
C ASP A 272 23.91 10.42 -18.68
N ILE A 273 24.95 9.72 -19.15
CA ILE A 273 25.10 8.28 -18.93
C ILE A 273 26.36 8.04 -18.11
N ILE A 274 26.20 7.54 -16.90
CA ILE A 274 27.27 6.96 -16.09
C ILE A 274 27.62 5.60 -16.74
N ALA A 275 28.77 5.55 -17.41
CA ALA A 275 29.25 4.38 -18.15
C ALA A 275 30.20 3.51 -17.35
N GLU A 276 30.96 4.10 -16.43
CA GLU A 276 31.88 3.38 -15.55
C GLU A 276 31.72 3.82 -14.10
N VAL A 277 31.98 2.89 -13.19
CA VAL A 277 32.03 3.11 -11.75
C VAL A 277 33.35 2.52 -11.23
N ASP A 278 34.19 3.36 -10.61
CA ASP A 278 35.55 3.04 -10.19
C ASP A 278 36.39 2.37 -11.31
N GLY A 279 36.32 2.93 -12.52
CA GLY A 279 37.05 2.47 -13.70
C GLY A 279 36.58 1.14 -14.28
N LYS A 280 35.32 0.75 -14.04
CA LYS A 280 34.71 -0.50 -14.54
C LYS A 280 33.38 -0.22 -15.22
N THR A 281 33.23 -0.65 -16.47
CA THR A 281 31.92 -0.75 -17.13
C THR A 281 31.08 -1.84 -16.45
N PRO A 282 29.87 -1.54 -15.93
CA PRO A 282 28.97 -2.56 -15.40
C PRO A 282 28.47 -3.52 -16.48
N THR A 283 28.08 -4.72 -16.08
CA THR A 283 27.63 -5.83 -16.95
C THR A 283 26.42 -6.54 -16.33
N GLU A 284 25.74 -7.42 -17.07
CA GLU A 284 24.53 -8.14 -16.62
C GLU A 284 24.65 -8.79 -15.23
N SER A 285 25.83 -9.32 -14.88
CA SER A 285 26.09 -9.99 -13.60
C SER A 285 26.54 -9.05 -12.47
N THR A 286 26.76 -7.76 -12.76
CA THR A 286 27.38 -6.81 -11.80
C THR A 286 26.59 -5.52 -11.60
N TYR A 287 25.81 -5.07 -12.59
CA TYR A 287 25.13 -3.76 -12.57
C TYR A 287 24.22 -3.58 -11.34
N ALA A 288 23.50 -4.63 -10.93
CA ALA A 288 22.56 -4.56 -9.83
C ALA A 288 23.24 -4.18 -8.51
N ALA A 289 24.39 -4.80 -8.20
CA ALA A 289 25.17 -4.49 -7.00
C ALA A 289 25.80 -3.09 -7.09
N ILE A 290 26.41 -2.76 -8.24
CA ILE A 290 27.09 -1.47 -8.46
C ILE A 290 26.11 -0.30 -8.36
N PHE A 291 24.96 -0.38 -9.03
CA PHE A 291 23.97 0.70 -8.99
C PHE A 291 23.23 0.77 -7.66
N THR A 292 23.04 -0.35 -6.94
CA THR A 292 22.53 -0.29 -5.55
C THR A 292 23.47 0.54 -4.67
N SER A 293 24.80 0.43 -4.82
CA SER A 293 25.75 1.27 -4.07
C SER A 293 25.83 2.73 -4.55
N LEU A 294 25.29 3.07 -5.71
CA LEU A 294 25.10 4.47 -6.14
C LEU A 294 23.77 5.07 -5.62
N LEU A 295 22.73 4.26 -5.54
CA LEU A 295 21.38 4.67 -5.12
C LEU A 295 21.23 4.68 -3.58
N SER A 296 22.04 3.90 -2.86
CA SER A 296 22.06 3.85 -1.40
C SER A 296 23.49 3.68 -0.86
N PRO A 297 24.37 4.69 -1.02
CA PRO A 297 25.73 4.67 -0.50
C PRO A 297 25.79 4.79 1.03
N ALA A 298 26.97 4.55 1.61
CA ALA A 298 27.26 4.98 2.97
C ALA A 298 27.59 6.48 3.02
N ASP A 299 27.40 7.11 4.19
CA ASP A 299 27.72 8.53 4.39
C ASP A 299 29.22 8.80 4.17
N GLY A 300 29.55 9.85 3.39
CA GLY A 300 30.93 10.15 3.00
C GLY A 300 31.60 9.15 2.06
N ALA A 301 30.90 8.11 1.56
CA ALA A 301 31.45 7.17 0.59
C ALA A 301 31.90 7.90 -0.68
N LYS A 302 32.98 7.43 -1.33
CA LYS A 302 33.59 8.08 -2.49
C LYS A 302 33.65 7.11 -3.65
N VAL A 303 33.33 7.62 -4.84
CA VAL A 303 33.28 6.84 -6.09
C VAL A 303 33.79 7.70 -7.24
N GLU A 304 34.41 7.08 -8.24
CA GLU A 304 34.84 7.73 -9.47
C GLU A 304 33.93 7.32 -10.63
N LEU A 305 33.33 8.30 -11.31
CA LEU A 305 32.29 8.10 -12.32
C LEU A 305 32.73 8.62 -13.69
N THR A 306 32.68 7.79 -14.73
CA THR A 306 32.99 8.18 -16.11
C THR A 306 31.71 8.32 -16.94
N ARG A 307 31.59 9.39 -17.74
CA ARG A 307 30.46 9.57 -18.69
C ARG A 307 30.68 8.77 -19.98
N ASN A 308 29.60 8.43 -20.69
CA ASN A 308 29.66 7.84 -22.04
C ASN A 308 30.03 8.89 -23.13
N GLU A 309 31.17 9.57 -22.98
CA GLU A 309 31.61 10.66 -23.87
C GLU A 309 33.07 10.44 -24.29
N ALA A 310 33.44 10.88 -25.51
CA ALA A 310 34.81 10.80 -25.98
C ALA A 310 35.77 11.57 -25.06
N ASP A 311 36.91 10.96 -24.72
CA ASP A 311 37.92 11.47 -23.77
C ASP A 311 37.39 11.86 -22.38
N ALA A 312 36.23 11.30 -21.97
CA ALA A 312 35.66 11.51 -20.65
C ALA A 312 36.64 11.14 -19.53
N ARG A 313 36.88 12.09 -18.62
CA ARG A 313 37.71 11.85 -17.43
C ARG A 313 36.82 11.39 -16.26
N PRO A 314 37.26 10.41 -15.45
CA PRO A 314 36.55 10.05 -14.23
C PRO A 314 36.39 11.26 -13.31
N VAL A 315 35.16 11.51 -12.86
CA VAL A 315 34.83 12.56 -11.90
C VAL A 315 34.61 11.92 -10.55
N ARG A 316 35.39 12.34 -9.55
CA ARG A 316 35.29 11.81 -8.19
C ARG A 316 34.25 12.59 -7.39
N VAL A 317 33.22 11.88 -6.92
CA VAL A 317 32.19 12.42 -6.04
C VAL A 317 32.24 11.76 -4.66
N ALA A 318 31.64 12.42 -3.67
CA ALA A 318 31.43 11.89 -2.34
C ALA A 318 29.93 11.96 -2.01
N ALA A 319 29.40 10.92 -1.36
CA ALA A 319 28.04 10.89 -0.88
C ALA A 319 27.90 11.81 0.33
N GLU A 320 26.79 12.53 0.42
CA GLU A 320 26.43 13.37 1.55
C GLU A 320 24.96 13.14 1.91
N ARG A 321 24.55 13.62 3.09
CA ARG A 321 23.16 13.47 3.55
C ARG A 321 22.26 14.47 2.86
N LEU A 322 21.60 14.01 1.80
CA LEU A 322 20.69 14.80 0.98
C LEU A 322 19.25 14.69 1.49
N ASP A 323 18.50 15.77 1.32
CA ASP A 323 17.05 15.77 1.43
C ASP A 323 16.48 15.19 0.12
N PRO A 324 15.74 14.06 0.14
CA PRO A 324 15.18 13.44 -1.06
C PRO A 324 13.91 14.19 -1.51
N THR A 325 14.06 15.47 -1.87
CA THR A 325 12.93 16.30 -2.31
C THR A 325 12.37 15.83 -3.66
N PRO A 326 11.04 15.69 -3.81
CA PRO A 326 10.41 15.46 -5.11
C PRO A 326 10.38 16.73 -5.98
N ILE A 327 10.69 17.91 -5.43
CA ILE A 327 10.72 19.19 -6.15
C ILE A 327 12.12 19.37 -6.76
N ILE A 328 12.28 18.90 -8.01
CA ILE A 328 13.56 18.95 -8.73
C ILE A 328 13.86 20.37 -9.24
N ARG A 329 12.83 21.08 -9.71
CA ARG A 329 12.90 22.50 -10.13
C ARG A 329 11.61 23.23 -9.76
N ALA A 330 11.72 24.53 -9.47
CA ALA A 330 10.60 25.45 -9.34
C ALA A 330 11.11 26.88 -9.60
N GLU A 331 10.96 27.39 -10.82
CA GLU A 331 11.59 28.63 -11.28
C GLU A 331 10.71 29.36 -12.32
N VAL A 332 10.85 30.68 -12.44
CA VAL A 332 10.34 31.42 -13.61
C VAL A 332 11.39 31.36 -14.70
N LEU A 333 10.99 30.96 -15.91
CA LEU A 333 11.92 30.76 -17.02
C LEU A 333 12.44 32.10 -17.55
N ASP A 334 13.77 32.22 -17.68
CA ASP A 334 14.48 33.44 -18.06
C ASP A 334 13.85 34.17 -19.26
N GLY A 335 13.54 35.46 -19.06
CA GLY A 335 12.95 36.32 -20.09
C GLY A 335 11.46 36.09 -20.36
N THR A 336 10.76 35.31 -19.51
CA THR A 336 9.32 35.03 -19.63
C THR A 336 8.57 35.36 -18.32
N GLN A 337 7.25 35.14 -18.30
CA GLN A 337 6.44 35.04 -17.08
C GLN A 337 5.88 33.62 -16.90
N VAL A 338 6.58 32.61 -17.41
CA VAL A 338 6.19 31.20 -17.33
C VAL A 338 6.86 30.57 -16.11
N GLY A 339 6.04 30.15 -15.14
CA GLY A 339 6.50 29.29 -14.06
C GLY A 339 6.74 27.87 -14.58
N TYR A 340 7.82 27.24 -14.12
CA TYR A 340 8.17 25.86 -14.43
C TYR A 340 8.46 25.10 -13.14
N ILE A 341 7.71 24.01 -12.92
CA ILE A 341 7.90 23.11 -11.77
C ILE A 341 8.16 21.70 -12.30
N VAL A 342 9.24 21.07 -11.88
CA VAL A 342 9.51 19.64 -12.09
C VAL A 342 9.29 18.92 -10.77
N TYR A 343 8.27 18.07 -10.70
CA TYR A 343 7.80 17.46 -9.46
C TYR A 343 7.60 15.95 -9.64
N GLU A 344 8.40 15.12 -8.97
CA GLU A 344 8.50 13.67 -9.24
C GLU A 344 7.67 12.76 -8.31
N SER A 345 7.07 13.30 -7.25
CA SER A 345 6.04 12.60 -6.45
C SER A 345 5.21 13.58 -5.62
N PHE A 346 3.92 13.31 -5.49
CA PHE A 346 3.02 14.00 -4.56
C PHE A 346 3.28 13.55 -3.11
N ASP A 347 4.41 13.96 -2.54
CA ASP A 347 4.78 13.58 -1.17
C ASP A 347 4.40 14.67 -0.17
N ALA A 348 3.37 14.41 0.64
CA ALA A 348 2.88 15.32 1.68
C ALA A 348 3.96 15.65 2.72
N ALA A 349 5.02 14.84 2.84
CA ALA A 349 6.20 15.15 3.64
C ALA A 349 6.96 16.42 3.17
N TYR A 350 6.63 16.96 1.99
CA TYR A 350 7.23 18.11 1.32
C TYR A 350 6.21 19.19 0.93
N ASP A 351 4.97 19.14 1.45
CA ASP A 351 3.92 20.11 1.08
C ASP A 351 4.27 21.54 1.50
N ASP A 352 4.95 21.74 2.65
CA ASP A 352 5.49 23.05 3.05
C ASP A 352 6.45 23.62 1.98
N ASP A 353 7.38 22.80 1.47
CA ASP A 353 8.36 23.22 0.46
C ASP A 353 7.69 23.54 -0.89
N LEU A 354 6.65 22.78 -1.26
CA LEU A 354 5.86 23.01 -2.48
C LEU A 354 5.01 24.28 -2.37
N LEU A 355 4.39 24.51 -1.21
CA LEU A 355 3.59 25.70 -0.93
C LEU A 355 4.43 26.97 -0.96
N ASP A 356 5.66 26.94 -0.46
CA ASP A 356 6.58 28.07 -0.53
C ASP A 356 7.20 28.25 -1.93
N ALA A 357 7.39 27.16 -2.71
CA ALA A 357 7.76 27.25 -4.12
C ALA A 357 6.64 27.90 -4.97
N VAL A 358 5.38 27.49 -4.78
CA VAL A 358 4.21 28.11 -5.42
C VAL A 358 4.05 29.57 -4.99
N LYS A 359 4.30 29.88 -3.71
CA LYS A 359 4.31 31.27 -3.22
C LYS A 359 5.35 32.14 -3.92
N ARG A 360 6.58 31.63 -4.11
CA ARG A 360 7.62 32.36 -4.85
C ARG A 360 7.18 32.67 -6.28
N LEU A 361 6.65 31.68 -7.02
CA LEU A 361 6.17 31.89 -8.39
C LEU A 361 5.02 32.92 -8.47
N ARG A 362 4.17 32.96 -7.44
CA ARG A 362 3.11 33.98 -7.29
C ARG A 362 3.68 35.39 -7.06
N GLU A 363 4.69 35.51 -6.20
CA GLU A 363 5.36 36.78 -5.89
C GLU A 363 6.24 37.28 -7.05
N GLU A 364 6.77 36.37 -7.86
CA GLU A 364 7.48 36.65 -9.12
C GLU A 364 6.53 36.95 -10.30
N GLY A 365 5.21 36.78 -10.11
CA GLY A 365 4.18 37.31 -11.02
C GLY A 365 4.01 36.52 -12.33
N ILE A 366 3.96 35.19 -12.25
CA ILE A 366 3.72 34.33 -13.43
C ILE A 366 2.33 34.56 -14.07
N THR A 367 2.25 34.38 -15.40
CA THR A 367 1.00 34.39 -16.17
C THR A 367 0.56 32.98 -16.57
N ASP A 368 1.51 32.06 -16.68
CA ASP A 368 1.33 30.68 -17.13
C ASP A 368 2.18 29.74 -16.27
N LEU A 369 1.75 28.49 -16.13
CA LEU A 369 2.48 27.43 -15.43
C LEU A 369 2.63 26.21 -16.34
N VAL A 370 3.86 25.70 -16.43
CA VAL A 370 4.18 24.38 -16.94
C VAL A 370 4.55 23.49 -15.75
N LEU A 371 3.68 22.51 -15.45
CA LEU A 371 3.86 21.53 -14.39
C LEU A 371 4.34 20.21 -15.00
N ASP A 372 5.62 19.90 -14.83
CA ASP A 372 6.23 18.67 -15.32
C ASP A 372 6.04 17.53 -14.32
N LEU A 373 5.18 16.59 -14.72
CA LEU A 373 4.84 15.36 -14.01
C LEU A 373 5.36 14.13 -14.78
N ARG A 374 6.32 14.28 -15.71
CA ARG A 374 6.72 13.22 -16.65
C ARG A 374 7.26 11.96 -15.99
N ASN A 375 7.85 12.09 -14.81
CA ASN A 375 8.36 10.99 -13.97
C ASN A 375 7.44 10.69 -12.76
N ASN A 376 6.31 11.41 -12.60
CA ASN A 376 5.54 11.44 -11.35
C ASN A 376 4.48 10.33 -11.28
N GLY A 377 4.84 9.22 -10.63
CA GLY A 377 3.95 8.09 -10.34
C GLY A 377 2.79 8.37 -9.36
N GLY A 378 2.60 9.63 -8.96
CA GLY A 378 1.58 10.05 -8.01
C GLY A 378 2.13 10.17 -6.59
N GLY A 379 1.31 9.78 -5.61
CA GLY A 379 1.59 9.94 -4.19
C GLY A 379 0.31 10.15 -3.40
N HIS A 380 0.29 11.17 -2.56
CA HIS A 380 -0.83 11.61 -1.74
C HIS A 380 -1.84 12.42 -2.57
N VAL A 381 -3.12 12.07 -2.44
CA VAL A 381 -4.19 12.80 -3.15
C VAL A 381 -4.40 14.20 -2.54
N ILE A 382 -4.15 14.38 -1.24
CA ILE A 382 -4.27 15.68 -0.56
C ILE A 382 -3.31 16.74 -1.15
N SER A 383 -2.06 16.38 -1.43
CA SER A 383 -1.07 17.25 -2.07
C SER A 383 -1.44 17.60 -3.52
N SER A 384 -2.06 16.64 -4.23
CA SER A 384 -2.57 16.84 -5.60
C SER A 384 -3.76 17.79 -5.63
N ASN A 385 -4.72 17.59 -4.71
CA ASN A 385 -5.84 18.49 -4.51
C ASN A 385 -5.37 19.91 -4.07
N MET A 386 -4.42 19.99 -3.14
CA MET A 386 -3.80 21.27 -2.70
C MET A 386 -3.17 22.02 -3.88
N LEU A 387 -2.30 21.38 -4.66
CA LEU A 387 -1.65 22.02 -5.80
C LEU A 387 -2.68 22.46 -6.86
N SER A 388 -3.68 21.62 -7.13
CA SER A 388 -4.79 21.95 -8.04
C SER A 388 -5.62 23.15 -7.55
N SER A 389 -5.82 23.25 -6.23
CA SER A 389 -6.53 24.35 -5.58
C SER A 389 -5.73 25.66 -5.68
N CYS A 390 -4.42 25.61 -5.43
CA CYS A 390 -3.53 26.76 -5.60
C CYS A 390 -3.44 27.24 -7.06
N ILE A 391 -3.42 26.33 -8.03
CA ILE A 391 -3.36 26.65 -9.47
C ILE A 391 -4.63 27.36 -9.93
N GLY A 392 -5.81 26.73 -9.77
CA GLY A 392 -7.06 27.26 -10.32
C GLY A 392 -7.80 28.26 -9.42
N GLY A 393 -7.50 28.29 -8.12
CA GLY A 393 -7.99 29.29 -7.17
C GLY A 393 -9.51 29.47 -7.19
N ALA A 394 -9.97 30.65 -7.61
CA ALA A 394 -11.39 30.98 -7.66
C ALA A 394 -12.23 30.08 -8.59
N ALA A 395 -11.63 29.42 -9.59
CA ALA A 395 -12.31 28.43 -10.43
C ALA A 395 -12.64 27.14 -9.66
N CYS A 396 -11.79 26.79 -8.68
CA CYS A 396 -11.88 25.57 -7.88
C CYS A 396 -12.87 25.69 -6.70
N ARG A 397 -13.17 26.92 -6.22
CA ARG A 397 -14.05 27.17 -5.06
C ARG A 397 -15.37 26.41 -5.17
N ASP A 398 -15.74 25.77 -4.06
CA ASP A 398 -16.96 24.98 -3.87
C ASP A 398 -17.14 23.76 -4.80
N LYS A 399 -16.21 23.47 -5.71
CA LYS A 399 -16.27 22.31 -6.59
C LYS A 399 -15.78 21.04 -5.89
N VAL A 400 -16.24 19.89 -6.38
CA VAL A 400 -15.67 18.58 -6.05
C VAL A 400 -14.37 18.40 -6.85
N PHE A 401 -13.28 18.02 -6.18
CA PHE A 401 -12.04 17.62 -6.86
C PHE A 401 -12.14 16.18 -7.34
N GLN A 402 -12.49 15.27 -6.41
CA GLN A 402 -12.65 13.86 -6.69
C GLN A 402 -13.81 13.24 -5.89
N PHE A 403 -14.65 12.46 -6.58
CA PHE A 403 -15.54 11.46 -6.01
C PHE A 403 -14.83 10.10 -5.93
N TYR A 404 -15.21 9.30 -4.94
CA TYR A 404 -14.57 8.06 -4.54
C TYR A 404 -15.61 6.92 -4.45
N ARG A 405 -15.31 5.77 -5.09
CA ARG A 405 -16.10 4.54 -4.95
C ARG A 405 -15.26 3.43 -4.31
N TYR A 406 -15.63 3.05 -3.10
CA TYR A 406 -15.10 1.87 -2.40
C TYR A 406 -15.84 0.60 -2.83
N ASN A 407 -15.47 -0.56 -2.26
CA ASN A 407 -16.24 -1.82 -2.42
C ASN A 407 -17.67 -1.73 -1.83
N GLU A 408 -18.55 -2.65 -2.21
CA GLU A 408 -19.98 -2.62 -1.83
C GLU A 408 -20.22 -2.54 -0.32
N GLU A 409 -19.41 -3.21 0.50
CA GLU A 409 -19.61 -3.20 1.95
C GLU A 409 -19.26 -1.85 2.58
N CYS A 410 -18.18 -1.22 2.12
CA CYS A 410 -17.78 0.11 2.57
C CYS A 410 -18.81 1.19 2.13
N MET A 411 -19.48 0.96 0.99
CA MET A 411 -20.60 1.79 0.53
C MET A 411 -21.91 1.52 1.29
N ALA A 412 -22.14 0.29 1.75
CA ALA A 412 -23.31 -0.08 2.55
C ALA A 412 -23.21 0.41 4.00
N SER A 413 -22.01 0.43 4.59
CA SER A 413 -21.71 1.03 5.90
C SER A 413 -20.99 2.36 5.73
N TRP A 414 -21.60 3.31 5.00
CA TRP A 414 -20.90 4.52 4.55
C TRP A 414 -20.52 5.46 5.71
N GLU A 415 -21.31 5.52 6.78
CA GLU A 415 -21.00 6.33 7.97
C GLU A 415 -19.69 5.86 8.63
N GLN A 416 -19.53 4.54 8.77
CA GLN A 416 -18.32 3.94 9.35
C GLN A 416 -17.10 4.18 8.45
N THR A 417 -17.27 4.10 7.13
CA THR A 417 -16.20 4.34 6.14
C THR A 417 -15.82 5.82 6.08
N ALA A 418 -16.79 6.74 6.25
CA ALA A 418 -16.56 8.18 6.36
C ALA A 418 -15.71 8.51 7.59
N GLU A 419 -16.09 7.99 8.76
CA GLU A 419 -15.34 8.16 10.01
C GLU A 419 -13.93 7.56 9.92
N LEU A 420 -13.81 6.32 9.42
CA LEU A 420 -12.55 5.57 9.34
C LEU A 420 -11.49 6.23 8.45
N PHE A 421 -11.90 6.80 7.32
CA PHE A 421 -10.99 7.42 6.34
C PHE A 421 -11.03 8.96 6.33
N GLY A 422 -11.76 9.59 7.25
CA GLY A 422 -11.94 11.06 7.28
C GLY A 422 -12.66 11.64 6.06
N GLN A 423 -13.42 10.80 5.35
CA GLN A 423 -14.04 11.11 4.06
C GLN A 423 -15.45 11.70 4.23
N LYS A 424 -15.86 12.59 3.33
CA LYS A 424 -17.25 13.08 3.26
C LYS A 424 -18.05 12.22 2.30
N TYR A 425 -19.35 12.05 2.56
CA TYR A 425 -20.27 11.30 1.70
C TYR A 425 -21.35 12.22 1.12
N ASP A 426 -21.69 12.03 -0.15
CA ASP A 426 -22.78 12.68 -0.86
C ASP A 426 -23.89 11.65 -1.15
N PRO A 427 -25.03 11.69 -0.42
CA PRO A 427 -26.16 10.80 -0.65
C PRO A 427 -26.86 10.97 -2.00
N ALA A 428 -26.67 12.10 -2.71
CA ALA A 428 -27.27 12.33 -4.02
C ALA A 428 -26.38 11.81 -5.16
N ALA A 429 -25.06 11.79 -4.97
CA ALA A 429 -24.11 11.14 -5.89
C ALA A 429 -23.89 9.65 -5.57
N GLU A 430 -24.34 9.17 -4.41
CA GLU A 430 -24.03 7.86 -3.82
C GLU A 430 -22.52 7.58 -3.73
N ARG A 431 -21.71 8.59 -3.40
CA ARG A 431 -20.23 8.51 -3.41
C ARG A 431 -19.62 9.29 -2.25
N PHE A 432 -18.42 8.87 -1.85
CA PHE A 432 -17.56 9.73 -1.03
C PHE A 432 -16.93 10.81 -1.90
N TYR A 433 -16.53 11.95 -1.33
CA TYR A 433 -15.96 13.05 -2.09
C TYR A 433 -15.03 13.94 -1.24
N GLU A 434 -14.10 14.59 -1.94
CA GLU A 434 -13.43 15.79 -1.43
C GLU A 434 -13.71 16.99 -2.34
N LYS A 435 -13.79 18.18 -1.74
CA LYS A 435 -13.78 19.44 -2.50
C LYS A 435 -12.33 19.88 -2.75
N PHE A 436 -12.16 20.78 -3.70
CA PHE A 436 -10.98 21.63 -3.72
C PHE A 436 -10.88 22.43 -2.40
N TYR A 437 -9.66 22.70 -1.95
CA TYR A 437 -9.42 23.50 -0.75
C TYR A 437 -9.76 24.97 -1.01
N ASP A 438 -10.53 25.58 -0.11
CA ASP A 438 -10.88 27.00 -0.14
C ASP A 438 -10.38 27.67 1.15
N GLY A 439 -9.26 28.37 1.06
CA GLY A 439 -8.60 29.01 2.20
C GLY A 439 -7.67 28.09 3.00
N ASP A 440 -8.19 27.04 3.66
CA ASP A 440 -7.39 26.21 4.58
C ASP A 440 -6.85 24.91 3.94
N TYR A 441 -5.56 24.64 4.18
CA TYR A 441 -4.93 23.33 4.00
C TYR A 441 -4.24 22.90 5.32
N TYR A 442 -4.98 22.17 6.16
CA TYR A 442 -4.50 21.64 7.44
C TYR A 442 -3.85 22.72 8.33
N GLY A 443 -4.48 23.89 8.46
CA GLY A 443 -4.00 25.02 9.26
C GLY A 443 -3.04 25.97 8.53
N VAL A 444 -2.78 25.77 7.23
CA VAL A 444 -2.05 26.73 6.38
C VAL A 444 -3.02 27.45 5.44
N ASP A 445 -2.94 28.77 5.43
CA ASP A 445 -3.71 29.63 4.52
C ASP A 445 -3.13 29.57 3.09
N LEU A 446 -3.99 29.25 2.12
CA LEU A 446 -3.68 29.17 0.69
C LEU A 446 -3.90 30.50 -0.05
N THR A 447 -4.48 31.53 0.57
CA THR A 447 -4.83 32.79 -0.12
C THR A 447 -3.61 33.57 -0.61
N ASP A 448 -2.48 33.52 0.12
CA ASP A 448 -1.20 34.08 -0.33
C ASP A 448 -0.37 33.12 -1.22
N ARG A 449 -0.92 31.94 -1.53
CA ARG A 449 -0.33 30.88 -2.38
C ARG A 449 -1.18 30.55 -3.61
N THR A 450 -2.34 31.17 -3.76
CA THR A 450 -3.22 31.01 -4.92
C THR A 450 -2.66 31.76 -6.13
N LEU A 451 -2.33 31.02 -7.18
CA LEU A 451 -1.91 31.54 -8.48
C LEU A 451 -3.11 32.08 -9.27
N GLY A 452 -4.24 31.36 -9.26
CA GLY A 452 -5.48 31.79 -9.91
C GLY A 452 -5.38 31.87 -11.44
N LEU A 453 -4.63 30.95 -12.05
CA LEU A 453 -4.41 30.89 -13.49
C LEU A 453 -5.70 30.51 -14.24
N GLY A 454 -5.79 30.89 -15.52
CA GLY A 454 -6.91 30.45 -16.38
C GLY A 454 -6.70 29.10 -17.05
N ARG A 455 -5.44 28.63 -17.13
CA ARG A 455 -5.03 27.40 -17.80
C ARG A 455 -3.78 26.79 -17.15
N LEU A 456 -3.52 25.51 -17.42
CA LEU A 456 -2.34 24.77 -16.99
C LEU A 456 -1.77 23.94 -18.16
N PHE A 457 -0.45 23.92 -18.28
CA PHE A 457 0.25 22.97 -19.16
C PHE A 457 0.88 21.88 -18.30
N VAL A 458 0.66 20.62 -18.65
CA VAL A 458 1.19 19.45 -17.93
C VAL A 458 2.07 18.64 -18.87
N LEU A 459 3.32 18.35 -18.44
CA LEU A 459 4.22 17.45 -19.18
C LEU A 459 4.12 16.05 -18.58
N ALA A 460 3.97 15.02 -19.41
CA ALA A 460 3.64 13.66 -18.98
C ALA A 460 4.27 12.54 -19.83
N THR A 461 4.42 11.35 -19.25
CA THR A 461 4.70 10.09 -19.96
C THR A 461 3.87 8.94 -19.38
N GLY A 462 4.08 7.71 -19.87
CA GLY A 462 3.54 6.49 -19.25
C GLY A 462 3.97 6.27 -17.79
N SER A 463 4.91 7.04 -17.25
CA SER A 463 5.27 7.05 -15.82
C SER A 463 4.36 7.95 -14.97
N THR A 464 3.68 8.93 -15.58
CA THR A 464 2.75 9.86 -14.92
C THR A 464 1.50 9.10 -14.45
N ALA A 465 1.25 9.00 -13.14
CA ALA A 465 0.23 8.10 -12.61
C ALA A 465 -0.58 8.65 -11.42
N SER A 466 -1.74 8.07 -11.16
CA SER A 466 -2.44 8.14 -9.86
C SER A 466 -2.80 9.57 -9.44
N ALA A 467 -2.20 10.13 -8.38
CA ALA A 467 -2.44 11.50 -7.94
C ALA A 467 -2.11 12.55 -9.02
N SER A 468 -1.16 12.27 -9.92
CA SER A 468 -0.85 13.10 -11.10
C SER A 468 -2.00 13.11 -12.12
N GLU A 469 -2.65 11.97 -12.30
CA GLU A 469 -3.80 11.81 -13.20
C GLU A 469 -5.08 12.38 -12.57
N ALA A 470 -5.19 12.32 -11.24
CA ALA A 470 -6.26 12.95 -10.48
C ALA A 470 -6.22 14.49 -10.61
N LEU A 471 -5.03 15.12 -10.59
CA LEU A 471 -4.88 16.56 -10.85
C LEU A 471 -5.46 16.94 -12.22
N VAL A 472 -5.05 16.22 -13.28
CA VAL A 472 -5.51 16.46 -14.64
C VAL A 472 -7.02 16.20 -14.78
N ASN A 473 -7.51 15.09 -14.23
CA ASN A 473 -8.92 14.70 -14.35
C ASN A 473 -9.86 15.57 -13.52
N GLY A 474 -9.46 15.96 -12.30
CA GLY A 474 -10.23 16.81 -11.39
C GLY A 474 -10.38 18.24 -11.92
N LEU A 475 -9.28 18.85 -12.37
CA LEU A 475 -9.31 20.18 -13.03
C LEU A 475 -10.15 20.15 -14.32
N ARG A 476 -9.94 19.15 -15.20
CA ARG A 476 -10.79 18.99 -16.41
C ARG A 476 -12.27 18.79 -16.07
N GLY A 477 -12.58 18.10 -14.96
CA GLY A 477 -13.94 17.86 -14.49
C GLY A 477 -14.68 19.09 -13.96
N ILE A 478 -13.98 20.19 -13.69
CA ILE A 478 -14.62 21.49 -13.37
C ILE A 478 -14.63 22.47 -14.54
N GLY A 479 -14.20 22.01 -15.73
CA GLY A 479 -14.07 22.84 -16.93
C GLY A 479 -12.82 23.73 -16.96
N PHE A 480 -11.81 23.43 -16.13
CA PHE A 480 -10.52 24.15 -16.15
C PHE A 480 -9.68 23.71 -17.36
N GLU A 481 -9.02 24.66 -18.02
CA GLU A 481 -8.17 24.36 -19.19
C GLU A 481 -6.87 23.68 -18.74
N VAL A 482 -6.72 22.39 -19.05
CA VAL A 482 -5.48 21.64 -18.83
C VAL A 482 -5.03 21.05 -20.16
N THR A 483 -3.89 21.50 -20.67
CA THR A 483 -3.24 20.96 -21.88
C THR A 483 -2.16 19.97 -21.48
N LEU A 484 -2.28 18.73 -21.94
CA LEU A 484 -1.37 17.62 -21.64
C LEU A 484 -0.42 17.37 -22.84
N ILE A 485 0.88 17.34 -22.56
CA ILE A 485 1.95 17.28 -23.57
C ILE A 485 2.90 16.12 -23.22
N GLY A 486 3.29 15.35 -24.23
CA GLY A 486 4.24 14.24 -24.07
C GLY A 486 3.66 12.91 -24.55
N GLU A 487 3.62 11.91 -23.69
CA GLU A 487 3.05 10.58 -23.99
C GLU A 487 1.80 10.30 -23.14
N ARG A 488 1.06 9.24 -23.49
CA ARG A 488 -0.12 8.78 -22.74
C ARG A 488 0.27 8.40 -21.30
N THR A 489 -0.53 8.79 -20.32
CA THR A 489 -0.28 8.54 -18.88
C THR A 489 -0.46 7.06 -18.48
N ASN A 490 -0.22 6.73 -17.20
CA ASN A 490 -0.18 5.34 -16.72
C ASN A 490 -1.56 4.67 -16.64
N GLY A 491 -2.66 5.41 -16.50
CA GLY A 491 -4.02 4.89 -16.38
C GLY A 491 -4.39 4.35 -14.98
N LYS A 492 -3.71 4.78 -13.91
CA LYS A 492 -4.00 4.32 -12.55
C LYS A 492 -5.16 5.13 -11.95
N ASN A 493 -6.37 4.78 -12.38
CA ASN A 493 -7.63 5.40 -11.95
C ASN A 493 -8.14 4.95 -10.56
N VAL A 494 -7.34 4.16 -9.85
CA VAL A 494 -7.62 3.60 -8.51
C VAL A 494 -6.58 4.06 -7.49
N GLY A 495 -6.97 4.10 -6.21
CA GLY A 495 -6.10 4.53 -5.12
C GLY A 495 -6.25 3.70 -3.85
N MET A 496 -5.40 4.02 -2.88
CA MET A 496 -5.25 3.29 -1.62
C MET A 496 -5.56 4.20 -0.42
N ASN A 497 -5.99 3.60 0.69
CA ASN A 497 -5.84 4.18 2.02
C ASN A 497 -4.73 3.42 2.76
N VAL A 498 -3.79 4.15 3.36
CA VAL A 498 -2.60 3.57 4.00
C VAL A 498 -2.88 3.16 5.44
N PHE A 499 -2.61 1.90 5.76
CA PHE A 499 -2.67 1.34 7.11
C PHE A 499 -1.25 1.22 7.68
N GLU A 500 -1.01 1.75 8.88
CA GLU A 500 0.28 1.64 9.57
C GLU A 500 0.20 0.72 10.79
N TRP A 501 1.20 -0.16 10.95
CA TRP A 501 1.39 -0.97 12.15
C TRP A 501 2.83 -0.82 12.65
N ARG A 502 3.00 -0.16 13.81
CA ARG A 502 4.29 0.17 14.42
C ARG A 502 4.73 -0.89 15.44
N ASP A 503 6.03 -1.05 15.62
CA ASP A 503 6.67 -1.97 16.58
C ASP A 503 6.20 -3.46 16.47
N LEU A 504 5.59 -3.85 15.34
CA LEU A 504 5.07 -5.19 15.09
C LEU A 504 6.22 -6.12 14.67
N GLU A 505 6.47 -7.18 15.44
CA GLU A 505 7.56 -8.14 15.21
C GLU A 505 8.98 -7.51 15.21
N GLY A 506 9.13 -6.30 15.77
CA GLY A 506 10.38 -5.52 15.71
C GLY A 506 10.50 -4.63 14.45
N TYR A 507 9.42 -4.45 13.70
CA TYR A 507 9.36 -3.65 12.48
C TYR A 507 8.20 -2.66 12.49
N ASP A 508 8.36 -1.58 11.72
CA ASP A 508 7.27 -0.72 11.30
C ASP A 508 6.82 -1.15 9.89
N TYR A 509 5.52 -1.41 9.74
CA TYR A 509 4.89 -1.80 8.48
C TYR A 509 3.96 -0.72 7.95
N GLU A 510 3.99 -0.53 6.63
CA GLU A 510 3.08 0.32 5.88
C GLU A 510 2.36 -0.54 4.84
N PHE A 511 1.03 -0.57 4.87
CA PHE A 511 0.20 -1.39 4.00
C PHE A 511 -0.78 -0.53 3.21
N ALA A 512 -0.68 -0.58 1.88
CA ALA A 512 -1.49 0.22 0.98
C ALA A 512 -2.20 -0.70 -0.04
N PRO A 513 -3.40 -1.24 0.30
CA PRO A 513 -4.25 -1.94 -0.65
C PRO A 513 -5.03 -0.93 -1.52
N ILE A 514 -5.34 -1.28 -2.77
CA ILE A 514 -6.32 -0.53 -3.56
C ILE A 514 -7.70 -0.63 -2.88
N THR A 515 -8.20 0.50 -2.36
CA THR A 515 -9.46 0.59 -1.61
C THR A 515 -10.58 1.24 -2.44
N PHE A 516 -10.25 2.11 -3.39
CA PHE A 516 -11.23 2.90 -4.15
C PHE A 516 -10.87 3.12 -5.63
N GLN A 517 -11.88 3.46 -6.43
CA GLN A 517 -11.76 4.08 -7.75
C GLN A 517 -12.13 5.58 -7.68
N GLY A 518 -11.37 6.43 -8.39
CA GLY A 518 -11.57 7.89 -8.43
C GLY A 518 -12.33 8.37 -9.67
N TYR A 519 -13.13 9.42 -9.50
CA TYR A 519 -13.94 10.07 -10.55
C TYR A 519 -13.92 11.59 -10.35
N ASN A 520 -13.93 12.39 -11.42
CA ASN A 520 -14.02 13.85 -11.30
C ASN A 520 -15.47 14.33 -11.06
N ALA A 521 -15.68 15.65 -10.98
CA ALA A 521 -16.99 16.25 -10.74
C ALA A 521 -18.08 15.95 -11.80
N GLU A 522 -17.71 15.45 -12.99
CA GLU A 522 -18.63 14.97 -14.03
C GLU A 522 -18.84 13.44 -13.97
N MET A 523 -18.42 12.80 -12.87
CA MET A 523 -18.43 11.35 -12.67
C MET A 523 -17.59 10.58 -13.71
N ARG A 524 -16.58 11.24 -14.31
CA ARG A 524 -15.64 10.61 -15.25
C ARG A 524 -14.40 10.11 -14.52
N THR A 525 -14.12 8.81 -14.64
CA THR A 525 -12.87 8.18 -14.17
C THR A 525 -11.78 8.28 -15.24
N VAL A 526 -10.51 8.15 -14.86
CA VAL A 526 -9.39 8.05 -15.80
C VAL A 526 -9.47 6.70 -16.54
N ASP A 527 -9.10 6.67 -17.82
CA ASP A 527 -9.06 5.43 -18.60
C ASP A 527 -7.92 4.51 -18.11
N PRO A 528 -8.15 3.20 -17.85
CA PRO A 528 -7.09 2.25 -17.51
C PRO A 528 -5.94 2.13 -18.52
N ALA A 529 -6.14 2.57 -19.77
CA ALA A 529 -5.10 2.69 -20.77
C ALA A 529 -4.19 3.92 -20.56
N GLY A 530 -4.70 4.96 -19.89
CA GLY A 530 -4.06 6.27 -19.69
C GLY A 530 -4.83 7.43 -20.34
N ILE A 531 -4.61 8.64 -19.84
CA ILE A 531 -5.07 9.90 -20.45
C ILE A 531 -4.20 10.17 -21.69
N GLU A 532 -4.83 10.36 -22.85
CA GLU A 532 -4.15 10.76 -24.07
C GLU A 532 -3.63 12.21 -23.96
N PRO A 533 -2.41 12.52 -24.45
CA PRO A 533 -1.91 13.89 -24.54
C PRO A 533 -2.64 14.63 -25.67
N ASP A 534 -2.95 15.90 -25.46
CA ASP A 534 -3.50 16.77 -26.52
C ASP A 534 -2.43 17.09 -27.58
N PHE A 535 -1.16 17.06 -27.17
CA PHE A 535 0.00 17.14 -28.06
C PHE A 535 1.01 16.02 -27.76
N ALA A 536 1.01 14.99 -28.61
CA ALA A 536 1.98 13.91 -28.54
C ALA A 536 3.40 14.42 -28.88
N VAL A 537 4.36 14.23 -27.97
CA VAL A 537 5.77 14.62 -28.11
C VAL A 537 6.63 13.57 -27.41
N SER A 538 7.71 13.11 -28.04
CA SER A 538 8.65 12.20 -27.37
C SER A 538 9.71 12.97 -26.59
N GLU A 539 9.99 12.56 -25.34
CA GLU A 539 11.11 13.13 -24.56
C GLU A 539 12.49 12.80 -25.15
N THR A 540 12.55 11.95 -26.18
CA THR A 540 13.74 11.63 -26.96
C THR A 540 13.58 11.96 -28.45
N GLU A 541 12.69 12.90 -28.83
CA GLU A 541 12.53 13.38 -30.21
C GLU A 541 13.86 13.90 -30.81
N SER A 542 14.69 14.54 -29.99
CA SER A 542 16.06 14.98 -30.31
C SER A 542 17.09 13.84 -30.41
N GLY A 543 16.66 12.57 -30.33
CA GLY A 543 17.48 11.35 -30.37
C GLY A 543 17.94 10.82 -29.01
N TRP A 544 17.88 11.64 -27.94
CA TRP A 544 18.19 11.24 -26.57
C TRP A 544 17.49 12.15 -25.55
N PHE A 545 17.57 11.81 -24.26
CA PHE A 545 17.14 12.67 -23.16
C PHE A 545 17.98 13.97 -23.11
N GLU A 546 17.32 15.11 -23.09
CA GLU A 546 17.92 16.42 -22.78
C GLU A 546 17.75 16.79 -21.30
N ASP A 547 18.56 17.74 -20.82
CA ASP A 547 18.42 18.29 -19.47
C ASP A 547 17.15 19.17 -19.37
N PHE A 548 16.60 19.31 -18.17
CA PHE A 548 15.40 20.13 -17.97
C PHE A 548 15.69 21.61 -18.27
N GLY A 549 15.03 22.17 -19.30
CA GLY A 549 15.17 23.57 -19.70
C GLY A 549 14.45 23.87 -21.02
N PRO A 550 14.32 25.15 -21.41
CA PRO A 550 13.42 25.58 -22.49
C PRO A 550 13.76 25.09 -23.91
N GLY A 551 14.84 24.31 -24.08
CA GLY A 551 15.19 23.65 -25.34
C GLY A 551 14.62 22.23 -25.50
N GLU A 552 14.37 21.51 -24.40
CA GLU A 552 13.98 20.08 -24.48
C GLU A 552 12.55 19.90 -25.01
N PRO A 553 12.24 18.78 -25.70
CA PRO A 553 11.04 18.67 -26.53
C PRO A 553 9.70 19.03 -25.86
N LEU A 554 9.47 18.61 -24.61
CA LEU A 554 8.16 18.76 -23.96
C LEU A 554 7.93 20.21 -23.48
N LEU A 555 8.89 20.80 -22.74
CA LEU A 555 8.81 22.19 -22.30
C LEU A 555 8.89 23.15 -23.50
N ARG A 556 9.73 22.88 -24.50
CA ARG A 556 9.72 23.63 -25.77
C ARG A 556 8.30 23.67 -26.35
N LYS A 557 7.61 22.53 -26.38
CA LYS A 557 6.23 22.47 -26.90
C LYS A 557 5.24 23.25 -26.05
N ALA A 558 5.37 23.25 -24.73
CA ALA A 558 4.55 24.09 -23.86
C ALA A 558 4.77 25.59 -24.13
N LEU A 559 6.03 26.02 -24.27
CA LEU A 559 6.39 27.42 -24.56
C LEU A 559 5.86 27.89 -25.93
N GLU A 560 5.92 27.03 -26.97
CA GLU A 560 5.28 27.28 -28.27
C GLU A 560 3.76 27.53 -28.16
N LEU A 561 3.07 26.77 -27.30
CA LEU A 561 1.61 26.85 -27.10
C LEU A 561 1.19 28.01 -26.18
N ILE A 562 2.07 28.40 -25.26
CA ILE A 562 1.92 29.63 -24.46
C ILE A 562 2.09 30.87 -25.35
N GLY A 563 2.96 30.80 -26.36
CA GLY A 563 3.41 31.96 -27.14
C GLY A 563 4.64 32.66 -26.53
N ALA A 564 5.38 31.96 -25.67
CA ALA A 564 6.58 32.46 -25.01
C ALA A 564 7.80 32.48 -25.96
N ALA A 565 8.86 33.18 -25.56
CA ALA A 565 10.12 33.20 -26.31
C ALA A 565 10.83 31.84 -26.20
N VAL A 566 10.81 31.06 -27.28
CA VAL A 566 11.52 29.78 -27.37
C VAL A 566 12.97 30.01 -27.83
N PRO A 567 13.99 29.63 -27.04
CA PRO A 567 15.37 29.67 -27.50
C PRO A 567 15.62 28.63 -28.58
N ALA A 568 16.59 28.87 -29.46
CA ALA A 568 16.99 27.87 -30.45
C ALA A 568 17.45 26.57 -29.75
N PRO A 569 17.13 25.38 -30.30
CA PRO A 569 17.53 24.11 -29.70
C PRO A 569 19.05 24.05 -29.52
N ALA A 570 19.48 23.48 -28.40
CA ALA A 570 20.90 23.35 -28.10
C ALA A 570 21.60 22.47 -29.15
N PRO A 571 22.88 22.74 -29.49
CA PRO A 571 23.64 21.81 -30.33
C PRO A 571 23.71 20.45 -29.63
N THR A 572 23.54 19.38 -30.40
CA THR A 572 23.57 17.99 -29.92
C THR A 572 24.81 17.73 -29.05
N ARG A 573 24.61 17.02 -27.93
CA ARG A 573 25.67 16.59 -27.01
C ARG A 573 26.86 15.95 -27.74
N SER A 574 28.05 16.03 -27.13
CA SER A 574 29.29 15.40 -27.60
C SER A 574 29.06 13.95 -28.03
N ALA A 575 29.73 13.53 -29.11
CA ALA A 575 29.58 12.18 -29.65
C ALA A 575 29.89 11.12 -28.57
N ALA A 576 28.92 10.24 -28.32
CA ALA A 576 29.08 9.11 -27.41
C ALA A 576 30.09 8.11 -27.98
N VAL A 577 30.91 7.51 -27.11
CA VAL A 577 31.91 6.50 -27.51
C VAL A 577 31.21 5.22 -27.98
N VAL A 578 30.11 4.87 -27.31
CA VAL A 578 29.34 3.65 -27.51
C VAL A 578 27.86 4.04 -27.60
N GLY A 579 27.10 3.41 -28.50
CA GLY A 579 25.66 3.64 -28.59
C GLY A 579 24.94 3.19 -27.31
N ALA A 580 23.77 3.76 -27.02
CA ALA A 580 23.02 3.46 -25.81
C ALA A 580 21.51 3.30 -26.10
N VAL A 581 20.87 2.33 -25.46
CA VAL A 581 19.42 2.07 -25.59
C VAL A 581 18.80 1.84 -24.20
N PRO A 582 17.71 2.53 -23.81
CA PRO A 582 17.05 2.34 -22.52
C PRO A 582 16.49 0.92 -22.34
N ARG A 583 16.72 0.32 -21.16
CA ARG A 583 16.34 -1.06 -20.80
C ARG A 583 14.94 -1.18 -20.18
N GLY A 584 14.33 -0.08 -19.77
CA GLY A 584 13.09 -0.12 -18.98
C GLY A 584 12.47 1.27 -18.78
N PRO A 585 11.37 1.36 -18.02
CA PRO A 585 10.79 2.63 -17.61
C PRO A 585 11.74 3.41 -16.67
N VAL A 586 11.44 4.69 -16.48
CA VAL A 586 12.04 5.52 -15.44
C VAL A 586 11.72 4.95 -14.05
N ARG A 587 12.65 5.12 -13.11
CA ARG A 587 12.57 4.66 -11.73
C ARG A 587 13.01 5.77 -10.80
N ASN A 588 12.27 6.04 -9.73
CA ASN A 588 12.74 6.95 -8.68
C ASN A 588 13.81 6.23 -7.85
N ALA A 589 14.87 6.95 -7.48
CA ALA A 589 15.93 6.47 -6.60
C ALA A 589 15.49 6.46 -5.12
N SER A 590 14.59 7.40 -4.77
CA SER A 590 13.94 7.47 -3.46
C SER A 590 12.55 6.81 -3.51
N VAL A 591 12.16 6.17 -2.41
CA VAL A 591 10.80 5.65 -2.23
C VAL A 591 9.96 6.74 -1.55
N HIS A 592 8.91 7.19 -2.22
CA HIS A 592 7.91 8.11 -1.69
C HIS A 592 6.62 7.36 -1.34
N PRO A 593 5.88 7.74 -0.27
CA PRO A 593 4.62 7.10 0.08
C PRO A 593 3.57 7.30 -1.01
N SER A 594 2.60 6.40 -1.12
CA SER A 594 1.55 6.48 -2.14
C SER A 594 0.17 6.14 -1.59
N GLY A 595 -0.84 6.91 -2.01
CA GLY A 595 -2.22 6.77 -1.55
C GLY A 595 -2.62 7.84 -0.52
N MET A 596 -3.84 7.72 -0.01
CA MET A 596 -4.36 8.62 1.03
C MET A 596 -3.89 8.19 2.41
N ILE A 597 -3.67 9.18 3.28
CA ILE A 597 -3.50 8.94 4.72
C ILE A 597 -4.72 8.17 5.22
N GLY A 598 -4.49 6.98 5.77
CA GLY A 598 -5.54 6.17 6.39
C GLY A 598 -5.53 6.25 7.92
N PRO A 599 -6.34 5.43 8.59
CA PRO A 599 -6.46 5.43 10.04
C PRO A 599 -5.16 4.99 10.73
N ARG A 600 -4.61 5.84 11.59
CA ARG A 600 -3.40 5.52 12.36
C ARG A 600 -3.68 4.48 13.43
N GLY A 601 -2.89 3.40 13.46
CA GLY A 601 -2.86 2.45 14.58
C GLY A 601 -4.09 1.57 14.74
N ILE A 602 -5.08 1.63 13.84
CA ILE A 602 -6.25 0.75 13.91
C ILE A 602 -5.82 -0.68 13.56
N ALA A 603 -5.78 -1.53 14.59
CA ALA A 603 -6.07 -2.94 14.40
C ALA A 603 -7.52 -3.05 13.93
N PRO A 604 -7.84 -3.77 12.83
CA PRO A 604 -9.23 -4.09 12.54
C PRO A 604 -9.77 -4.87 13.74
N GLU A 605 -10.75 -4.30 14.44
CA GLU A 605 -11.32 -4.92 15.63
C GLU A 605 -11.95 -6.28 15.25
N GLU A 606 -11.80 -7.26 16.14
CA GLU A 606 -12.57 -8.51 16.03
C GLU A 606 -14.06 -8.13 16.12
N THR A 607 -14.79 -8.26 15.00
CA THR A 607 -16.17 -7.78 14.91
C THR A 607 -17.10 -8.63 15.76
N GLY A 608 -17.19 -8.30 17.05
CA GLY A 608 -18.03 -8.95 18.03
C GLY A 608 -19.50 -8.93 17.62
N THR A 609 -20.11 -10.09 17.59
CA THR A 609 -21.51 -10.29 17.16
C THR A 609 -22.51 -9.91 18.27
N GLU A 610 -22.58 -8.63 18.64
CA GLU A 610 -23.66 -8.10 19.48
C GLU A 610 -24.36 -6.89 18.85
N ASN A 611 -25.52 -7.17 18.25
CA ASN A 611 -26.62 -6.20 18.11
C ASN A 611 -27.96 -6.96 18.15
N GLY A 612 -28.22 -7.60 19.29
CA GLY A 612 -29.51 -8.21 19.58
C GLY A 612 -30.55 -7.15 19.98
N GLU A 613 -31.75 -7.25 19.43
CA GLU A 613 -32.81 -6.25 19.60
C GLU A 613 -33.16 -5.94 21.06
N LYS A 614 -33.35 -4.66 21.39
CA LYS A 614 -34.32 -4.25 22.41
C LYS A 614 -35.20 -3.12 21.90
N ALA A 615 -36.38 -3.52 21.40
CA ALA A 615 -37.51 -2.63 21.24
C ALA A 615 -37.85 -1.93 22.58
N GLY A 616 -38.33 -0.69 22.49
CA GLY A 616 -38.45 0.19 23.66
C GLY A 616 -39.57 -0.18 24.65
N CYS A 617 -39.51 0.44 25.83
CA CYS A 617 -40.62 0.47 26.78
C CYS A 617 -40.80 1.91 27.28
N ASP A 618 -41.81 2.58 26.73
CA ASP A 618 -42.19 3.95 27.10
C ASP A 618 -43.00 3.94 28.42
N LYS A 619 -42.56 4.71 29.43
CA LYS A 619 -43.37 5.05 30.62
C LYS A 619 -42.84 6.23 31.45
N LYS A 620 -43.34 7.41 31.08
CA LYS A 620 -43.98 8.42 31.96
C LYS A 620 -43.48 8.62 33.41
N GLN A 621 -43.30 9.91 33.70
CA GLN A 621 -43.41 10.57 35.02
C GLN A 621 -42.26 10.28 36.01
N HIS A 622 -41.78 11.25 36.79
CA HIS A 622 -42.46 12.50 37.18
C HIS A 622 -41.59 13.76 37.12
#